data_AF-A0A2A4WY94-F1
#
_entry.id   AF-A0A2A4WY94-F1
#
_cell.length_a   1.000
_cell.length_b   1.000
_cell.length_c   1.000
_cell.angle_alpha   90.00
_cell.angle_beta   90.00
_cell.angle_gamma   90.00
#
_symmetry.space_group_name_H-M   'P 1'
#
loop_
_entity.id
_entity.type
_entity.pdbx_description
1 polymer ?
#
loop_
_entity_poly.entity_id
_entity_poly.type
_entity_poly.pdbx_seq_one_letter_code
_entity_poly.pdbx_strand_id
1 'polypeptide(L)' 'MPRKPRFFLSNVLVHVVQRGHSRDPVFFEADGYQAYLRWLEKAAERYHCDIHMMQYVGGLA' A
#
# COMPACT_ATOMS: atom_id res chain seq x y z
N MET A 1 -0.86 1.82 26.03
CA MET A 1 -0.53 0.37 26.08
C MET A 1 0.68 0.10 25.19
N PRO A 2 1.77 -0.49 25.70
CA PRO A 2 2.92 -0.88 24.89
C PRO A 2 2.49 -1.87 23.82
N ARG A 3 2.73 -1.55 22.55
CA ARG A 3 2.51 -2.51 21.46
C ARG A 3 3.78 -3.33 21.25
N LYS A 4 3.62 -4.63 20.97
CA LYS A 4 4.76 -5.47 20.58
C LYS A 4 5.41 -4.88 19.31
N PRO A 5 6.76 -4.76 19.26
CA PRO A 5 7.44 -4.27 18.07
C PRO A 5 7.10 -5.13 16.85
N ARG A 6 6.92 -4.49 15.69
CA ARG A 6 6.84 -5.22 14.42
C ARG A 6 8.21 -5.79 14.12
N PHE A 7 8.25 -7.09 13.80
CA PHE A 7 9.46 -7.74 13.30
C PHE A 7 9.28 -7.97 11.80
N PHE A 8 10.36 -7.77 11.04
CA PHE A 8 10.39 -7.94 9.59
C PHE A 8 11.27 -9.14 9.29
N LEU A 9 10.69 -10.12 8.60
CA LEU A 9 11.41 -11.30 8.12
C LEU A 9 11.62 -11.14 6.62
N SER A 10 12.83 -11.44 6.15
CA SER A 10 13.13 -11.49 4.73
C SER A 10 12.35 -12.62 4.06
N ASN A 11 11.96 -12.40 2.80
CA ASN A 11 11.32 -13.40 1.94
C ASN A 11 10.00 -13.98 2.50
N VAL A 12 9.28 -13.21 3.32
CA VAL A 12 7.94 -13.57 3.81
C VAL A 12 6.92 -12.62 3.20
N LEU A 13 5.82 -13.18 2.70
CA LEU A 13 4.71 -12.39 2.17
C LEU A 13 4.06 -11.57 3.29
N VAL A 14 3.92 -10.26 3.04
CA VAL A 14 3.26 -9.34 3.97
C VAL A 14 2.04 -8.73 3.31
N HIS A 15 0.93 -8.68 4.04
CA HIS A 15 -0.26 -7.94 3.62
C HIS A 15 -0.18 -6.49 4.17
N VAL A 16 -0.03 -5.52 3.26
CA VAL A 16 0.04 -4.09 3.59
C VAL A 16 -1.30 -3.42 3.29
N VAL A 17 -1.82 -2.65 4.24
CA VAL A 17 -3.11 -1.95 4.10
C VAL A 17 -2.90 -0.45 4.28
N GLN A 18 -3.23 0.33 3.24
CA GLN A 18 -3.28 1.79 3.29
C GLN A 18 -4.74 2.25 3.44
N ARG A 19 -5.01 3.16 4.39
CA ARG A 19 -6.35 3.75 4.59
C ARG A 19 -6.24 5.25 4.83
N GLY A 20 -7.24 5.99 4.39
CA GLY A 20 -7.36 7.41 4.70
C GLY A 20 -7.60 7.64 6.19
N HIS A 21 -7.39 8.88 6.60
CA HIS A 21 -7.76 9.33 7.94
C HIS A 21 -9.26 9.03 8.18
N SER A 22 -9.63 8.59 9.37
CA SER A 22 -11.04 8.25 9.70
C SER A 22 -11.76 7.27 8.76
N ARG A 23 -11.03 6.44 7.99
CA ARG A 23 -11.57 5.55 6.94
C ARG A 23 -12.07 6.29 5.69
N ASP A 24 -11.66 7.53 5.49
CA ASP A 24 -11.93 8.26 4.26
C ASP A 24 -11.26 7.58 3.06
N PRO A 25 -11.76 7.81 1.84
CA PRO A 25 -11.10 7.38 0.62
C PRO A 25 -9.64 7.83 0.60
N VAL A 26 -8.74 6.92 0.18
CA VAL A 26 -7.32 7.25 -0.03
C VAL A 26 -7.14 8.05 -1.32
N PHE A 27 -7.97 7.74 -2.31
CA PHE A 27 -7.97 8.37 -3.63
C PHE A 27 -9.33 9.02 -3.84
N PHE A 28 -9.32 10.27 -4.28
CA PHE A 28 -10.52 11.05 -4.59
C PHE A 28 -10.77 11.14 -6.10
N GLU A 29 -9.76 10.85 -6.91
CA GLU A 29 -9.80 10.86 -8.38
C GLU A 29 -8.93 9.71 -8.92
N ALA A 30 -9.18 9.30 -10.16
CA ALA A 30 -8.45 8.21 -10.82
C ALA A 30 -6.94 8.49 -10.92
N ASP A 31 -6.55 9.75 -11.12
CA ASP A 31 -5.16 10.15 -11.28
C ASP A 31 -4.32 9.89 -10.02
N GLY A 32 -4.93 10.04 -8.84
CA GLY A 32 -4.29 9.72 -7.56
C GLY A 32 -3.96 8.24 -7.44
N TYR A 33 -4.88 7.37 -7.86
CA TYR A 33 -4.65 5.92 -7.88
C TYR A 33 -3.53 5.55 -8.87
N GLN A 34 -3.55 6.12 -10.07
CA GLN A 34 -2.52 5.86 -11.09
C GLN A 34 -1.14 6.37 -10.66
N ALA A 35 -1.06 7.53 -10.02
CA ALA A 35 0.19 8.04 -9.45
C ALA A 35 0.74 7.09 -8.38
N TYR A 36 -0.14 6.57 -7.52
CA TYR A 36 0.24 5.62 -6.48
C TYR A 36 0.79 4.30 -7.03
N LEU A 37 0.16 3.73 -8.06
CA LEU A 37 0.68 2.52 -8.72
C LEU A 37 2.09 2.74 -9.28
N ARG A 38 2.34 3.88 -9.94
CA ARG A 38 3.68 4.22 -10.45
C ARG A 38 4.72 4.36 -9.33
N TRP A 39 4.33 4.88 -8.17
CA TRP A 39 5.23 4.98 -7.02
C TRP A 39 5.49 3.62 -6.38
N LEU A 40 4.48 2.76 -6.29
CA LEU A 40 4.63 1.39 -5.80
C LEU A 40 5.60 0.59 -6.67
N GLU A 41 5.47 0.68 -8.00
CA GLU A 41 6.37 0.03 -8.94
C GLU A 41 7.82 0.50 -8.75
N LYS A 42 8.05 1.81 -8.73
CA LYS A 42 9.40 2.38 -8.49
C LYS A 42 9.98 1.97 -7.13
N ALA A 43 9.15 1.86 -6.10
CA ALA A 43 9.57 1.41 -4.79
C ALA A 43 9.93 -0.08 -4.81
N ALA A 44 9.11 -0.92 -5.44
CA ALA A 44 9.36 -2.35 -5.60
C ALA A 44 10.70 -2.61 -6.30
N GLU A 45 10.96 -1.90 -7.40
CA GLU A 45 12.26 -1.97 -8.11
C GLU A 45 13.42 -1.55 -7.21
N ARG A 46 13.30 -0.40 -6.54
CA ARG A 46 14.36 0.17 -5.70
C ARG A 46 14.71 -0.71 -4.50
N TYR A 47 13.70 -1.35 -3.90
CA TYR A 47 13.85 -2.14 -2.69
C TYR A 47 13.87 -3.64 -2.94
N HIS A 48 13.88 -4.07 -4.21
CA HIS A 48 13.88 -5.47 -4.62
C HIS A 48 12.76 -6.28 -3.94
N CYS A 49 11.55 -5.72 -3.95
CA CYS A 49 10.36 -6.35 -3.38
C CYS A 49 9.41 -6.81 -4.47
N ASP A 50 8.81 -7.99 -4.30
CA ASP A 50 7.77 -8.50 -5.19
C ASP A 50 6.39 -8.03 -4.73
N ILE A 51 5.59 -7.51 -5.67
CA ILE A 51 4.18 -7.18 -5.44
C ILE A 51 3.34 -8.27 -6.11
N HIS A 52 2.76 -9.15 -5.29
CA HIS A 52 1.94 -10.25 -5.79
C HIS A 52 0.54 -9.81 -6.23
N MET A 53 -0.07 -8.88 -5.50
CA MET A 53 -1.43 -8.41 -5.76
C MET A 53 -1.61 -7.02 -5.15
N MET A 54 -2.37 -6.18 -5.86
CA MET A 54 -2.87 -4.90 -5.36
C MET A 54 -4.39 -4.86 -5.51
N GLN A 55 -5.10 -4.48 -4.45
CA GLN A 55 -6.55 -4.28 -4.48
C GLN A 55 -6.90 -2.92 -3.89
N TYR A 56 -7.70 -2.15 -4.62
CA TYR A 56 -8.32 -0.94 -4.12
C TYR A 56 -9.80 -1.23 -3.82
N VAL A 57 -10.25 -0.86 -2.63
CA VAL A 57 -11.64 -1.00 -2.19
C VAL A 57 -12.15 0.40 -1.85
N GLY A 58 -12.84 1.01 -2.81
CA GLY A 58 -13.43 2.35 -2.74
C GLY A 58 -14.07 2.73 -4.07
N GLY A 59 -15.07 3.61 -4.04
CA GLY A 59 -15.57 4.23 -5.27
C GLY A 59 -14.61 5.34 -5.70
N LEU A 60 -14.23 5.36 -6.98
CA LEU A 60 -13.69 6.58 -7.58
C LEU A 60 -14.85 7.58 -7.58
N ALA A 61 -14.65 8.77 -6.99
CA ALA A 61 -15.63 9.83 -7.10
C ALA A 61 -15.72 10.32 -8.55
#